data_AF-A0A960XTI4-F1
#
_entry.id   AF-A0A960XTI4-F1
#
_cell.length_a   1.000
_cell.length_b   1.000
_cell.length_c   1.000
_cell.angle_alpha   90.00
_cell.angle_beta   90.00
_cell.angle_gamma   90.00
#
_symmetry.space_group_name_H-M   'P 1'
#
loop_
_entity.id
_entity.type
_entity.pdbx_description
1 polymer ?
#
loop_
_entity_poly.entity_id
_entity_poly.type
_entity_poly.pdbx_seq_one_letter_code
_entity_poly.pdbx_strand_id
1 'polypeptide(L)' 'GDSIDGQDFQLLPSDAAAEIAEAADQATRARLVCDFLAGMTDGYAARTYKRLFSPDFGSIGDLIG' A
#
# COMPACT_ATOMS: atom_id res chain seq x y z
N GLY A 1 -8.80 -4.50 -6.41
CA GLY A 1 -7.73 -5.32 -5.81
C GLY A 1 -8.13 -6.76 -6.03
N ASP A 2 -7.20 -7.59 -6.46
CA ASP A 2 -7.47 -9.03 -6.57
C ASP A 2 -7.47 -9.66 -5.18
N SER A 3 -8.32 -10.66 -4.98
CA SER A 3 -8.44 -11.35 -3.69
C SER A 3 -7.24 -12.28 -3.49
N ILE A 4 -6.49 -12.09 -2.39
CA ILE A 4 -5.41 -12.99 -1.97
C ILE A 4 -5.91 -13.69 -0.71
N ASP A 5 -6.02 -15.02 -0.73
CA ASP A 5 -6.54 -15.84 0.38
C ASP A 5 -7.90 -15.36 0.92
N GLY A 6 -8.76 -14.83 0.04
CA GLY A 6 -10.09 -14.32 0.39
C GLY A 6 -10.10 -12.94 1.03
N GLN A 7 -8.98 -12.21 1.02
CA GLN A 7 -8.85 -10.85 1.51
C GLN A 7 -8.57 -9.87 0.38
N ASP A 8 -9.31 -8.76 0.38
CA ASP A 8 -9.10 -7.65 -0.54
C ASP A 8 -8.17 -6.62 0.12
N PHE A 9 -6.91 -6.61 -0.33
CA PHE A 9 -5.93 -5.64 0.14
C PHE A 9 -5.94 -4.39 -0.73
N GLN A 10 -6.62 -3.35 -0.27
CA GLN A 10 -6.48 -2.02 -0.87
C GLN A 10 -5.20 -1.36 -0.35
N LEU A 11 -4.08 -1.67 -1.01
CA LEU A 11 -2.74 -1.16 -0.66
C LEU A 11 -2.56 0.32 -0.98
N LEU A 12 -3.30 0.80 -1.98
CA LEU A 12 -3.20 2.14 -2.53
C LEU A 12 -4.56 2.84 -2.41
N PRO A 13 -4.58 4.19 -2.28
CA PRO A 13 -5.77 4.99 -2.55
C PRO A 13 -6.41 4.59 -3.89
N SER A 14 -7.74 4.64 -3.95
CA SER A 14 -8.51 4.13 -5.10
C SER A 14 -8.19 4.83 -6.42
N ASP A 15 -7.90 6.13 -6.36
CA ASP A 15 -7.45 6.95 -7.47
C ASP A 15 -6.08 6.51 -7.98
N ALA A 16 -5.09 6.39 -7.09
CA ALA A 16 -3.75 5.92 -7.47
C ALA A 16 -3.77 4.49 -8.01
N ALA A 17 -4.60 3.61 -7.43
CA ALA A 17 -4.76 2.24 -7.91
C ALA A 17 -5.35 2.19 -9.33
N ALA A 18 -6.35 3.02 -9.61
CA ALA A 18 -6.95 3.12 -10.94
C ALA A 18 -5.95 3.66 -11.97
N GLU A 19 -5.23 4.72 -11.64
CA GLU A 19 -4.23 5.33 -12.52
C GLU A 19 -3.11 4.33 -12.87
N ILE A 20 -2.63 3.55 -11.90
CA ILE A 20 -1.63 2.49 -12.12
C ILE A 20 -2.20 1.36 -12.99
N ALA A 21 -3.47 1.00 -12.82
CA ALA A 21 -4.12 -0.05 -13.61
C ALA A 21 -4.33 0.37 -15.07
N GLU A 22 -4.56 1.67 -15.32
CA GLU A 22 -4.76 2.25 -16.65
C GLU A 22 -3.46 2.62 -17.37
N ALA A 23 -2.30 2.48 -16.71
CA ALA A 23 -1.00 2.81 -17.28
C ALA A 23 -0.71 2.04 -18.57
N ALA A 24 -0.35 2.75 -19.63
CA ALA A 24 -0.19 2.20 -20.98
C ALA A 24 0.98 1.21 -21.11
N ASP A 25 2.00 1.35 -20.27
CA ASP A 25 3.21 0.54 -20.31
C ASP A 25 3.81 0.32 -18.91
N GLN A 26 4.73 -0.64 -18.82
CA GLN A 26 5.35 -1.03 -17.55
C GLN A 26 6.21 0.08 -16.94
N ALA A 27 6.86 0.92 -17.74
CA ALA A 27 7.69 2.01 -17.24
C ALA A 27 6.83 3.09 -16.59
N THR A 28 5.73 3.46 -17.24
CA THR A 28 4.71 4.37 -16.70
C THR A 28 4.11 3.80 -15.41
N ARG A 29 3.75 2.51 -15.40
CA ARG A 29 3.22 1.84 -14.21
C ARG A 29 4.22 1.88 -13.04
N ALA A 30 5.49 1.58 -13.30
CA ALA A 30 6.54 1.62 -12.29
C ALA A 30 6.76 3.06 -11.77
N ARG A 31 6.70 4.06 -12.66
CA ARG A 31 6.87 5.47 -12.27
C ARG A 31 5.78 5.93 -11.31
N LEU A 32 4.52 5.58 -11.58
CA LEU A 32 3.38 5.90 -10.71
C LEU A 32 3.50 5.26 -9.32
N VAL A 33 3.95 4.01 -9.25
CA VAL A 33 4.26 3.35 -7.97
C VAL A 33 5.36 4.12 -7.21
N CYS A 34 6.42 4.52 -7.90
CA CYS A 34 7.50 5.30 -7.29
C CYS A 34 7.02 6.67 -6.80
N ASP A 35 6.18 7.37 -7.57
CA ASP A 35 5.62 8.66 -7.17
C ASP A 35 4.74 8.53 -5.92
N PHE A 36 3.92 7.48 -5.85
CA PHE A 36 3.14 7.18 -4.64
C PHE A 36 4.03 6.93 -3.42
N LEU A 37 5.09 6.11 -3.56
CA LEU A 37 6.03 5.84 -2.48
C LEU A 37 6.79 7.11 -2.05
N ALA A 38 7.20 7.95 -3.01
CA ALA A 38 7.91 9.19 -2.75
C ALA A 38 7.03 10.26 -2.07
N GLY A 39 5.70 10.21 -2.27
CA GLY A 39 4.73 11.07 -1.60
C GLY A 39 4.43 10.67 -0.14
N MET A 40 4.93 9.52 0.32
CA MET A 40 4.73 9.09 1.70
C MET A 40 5.57 9.91 2.67
N THR A 41 5.01 10.19 3.85
CA THR A 41 5.83 10.59 5.00
C THR A 41 6.52 9.37 5.60
N ASP A 42 7.65 9.57 6.29
CA ASP A 42 8.40 8.49 6.94
C ASP A 42 7.50 7.63 7.86
N GLY A 43 6.63 8.26 8.64
CA GLY A 43 5.70 7.57 9.53
C GLY A 43 4.67 6.73 8.77
N TYR A 44 4.16 7.25 7.65
CA TYR A 44 3.21 6.53 6.81
C TYR A 44 3.89 5.32 6.14
N ALA A 45 5.09 5.49 5.58
CA ALA A 45 5.86 4.41 4.98
C ALA A 45 6.17 3.29 5.99
N ALA A 46 6.68 3.65 7.17
CA ALA A 46 7.00 2.70 8.24
C ALA A 46 5.75 1.93 8.71
N ARG A 47 4.62 2.62 8.87
CA ARG A 47 3.34 1.99 9.27
C ARG A 47 2.82 1.03 8.21
N THR A 48 2.87 1.43 6.94
CA THR A 48 2.43 0.59 5.81
C THR A 48 3.28 -0.68 5.70
N TYR A 49 4.61 -0.57 5.80
CA TYR A 49 5.51 -1.73 5.82
C TYR A 49 5.15 -2.70 6.96
N LYS A 50 4.96 -2.19 8.18
CA LYS A 50 4.60 -3.05 9.32
C LYS A 50 3.25 -3.75 9.12
N ARG A 51 2.23 -3.08 8.57
CA ARG A 51 0.93 -3.72 8.28
C ARG A 51 1.04 -4.89 7.29
N LEU A 52 1.99 -4.83 6.36
CA LEU A 52 2.16 -5.83 5.32
C LEU A 52 3.04 -7.01 5.75
N PHE A 53 4.04 -6.76 6.59
CA PHE A 53 5.10 -7.73 6.87
C PHE A 53 5.27 -8.09 8.34
N SER A 54 4.60 -7.38 9.26
CA SER A 54 4.64 -7.65 10.69
C SER A 54 3.28 -8.20 11.13
N PRO A 55 3.15 -9.53 11.35
CA PRO A 55 1.87 -10.16 11.70
C PRO A 55 1.30 -9.65 13.03
N ASP A 56 2.15 -9.15 13.94
CA ASP A 56 1.73 -8.62 15.24
C ASP A 56 1.27 -7.15 15.21
N PHE A 57 1.46 -6.44 14.09
CA PHE A 57 1.21 -5.01 13.99
C PHE A 57 -0.28 -4.70 13.79
N GLY A 58 -0.86 -3.87 14.65
CA GLY A 58 -2.31 -3.59 14.66
C GLY A 58 -3.15 -4.56 15.50
N SER A 59 -2.52 -5.41 16.32
CA SER A 59 -3.19 -6.18 17.38
C SER A 59 -3.68 -5.25 18.51
N ILE A 60 -4.58 -5.74 19.38
CA ILE A 60 -5.09 -4.99 20.56
C ILE A 60 -3.95 -4.43 21.43
N GLY A 61 -2.78 -5.06 21.44
CA GLY A 61 -1.58 -4.56 22.13
C GLY A 61 -1.06 -3.20 21.62
N ASP A 62 -1.28 -2.85 20.35
CA ASP A 62 -0.86 -1.57 19.75
C ASP A 62 -1.80 -0.41 20.08
N LEU A 63 -3.00 -0.68 20.64
CA LEU A 63 -3.98 0.34 21.02
C LEU A 63 -3.84 0.82 22.47
N ILE A 64 -3.02 0.14 23.27
CA ILE A 64 -2.87 0.36 24.72
C ILE A 64 -1.52 1.03 25.07
N GLY A 65 -0.71 1.38 24.07
CA GLY A 65 0.58 2.08 24.25
C GLY A 65 0.48 3.60 24.21
#